data_AF-A0A348WCB6-F1
#
_entry.id   AF-A0A348WCB6-F1
#
_cell.length_a   1.000
_cell.length_b   1.000
_cell.length_c   1.000
_cell.angle_alpha   90.00
_cell.angle_beta   90.00
_cell.angle_gamma   90.00
#
_symmetry.space_group_name_H-M   'P 1'
#
loop_
_entity.id
_entity.type
_entity.pdbx_description
1 polymer ?
#
loop_
_entity_poly.entity_id
_entity_poly.type
_entity_poly.pdbx_seq_one_letter_code
_entity_poly.pdbx_strand_id
1 'polypeptide(L)'
;IRGFRLVADIPRAVLFPAVLILCVYGVYAVNNNLFDVGVMFAMGWVGFMMARYDVPAAPFLIAFILGPLLEDNFRQAMLMSGGSPAILFSSPITWFFWALTGITVAAIIRAGLRAARGETLPGLPAKPVQTSED
;
A
#
# COMPACT_ATOMS: atom_id res chain seq x y z
N ILE A 1 -20.31 -20.62 11.51
CA ILE A 1 -20.22 -19.40 12.37
C ILE A 1 -21.28 -18.36 11.95
N ARG A 2 -22.50 -18.45 12.50
CA ARG A 2 -23.65 -17.58 12.14
C ARG A 2 -23.60 -16.18 12.76
N GLY A 3 -22.80 -15.96 13.81
CA GLY A 3 -22.74 -14.69 14.55
C GLY A 3 -22.12 -13.50 13.80
N PHE A 4 -21.22 -13.75 12.84
CA PHE A 4 -20.57 -12.68 12.07
C PHE A 4 -21.51 -11.93 11.10
N ARG A 5 -22.66 -12.52 10.74
CA ARG A 5 -23.62 -11.89 9.83
C ARG A 5 -24.29 -10.65 10.45
N LEU A 6 -24.49 -10.63 11.77
CA LEU A 6 -25.17 -9.52 12.45
C LEU A 6 -24.30 -8.26 12.53
N VAL A 7 -22.97 -8.42 12.64
CA VAL A 7 -22.01 -7.30 12.63
C VAL A 7 -21.84 -6.71 11.22
N ALA A 8 -21.98 -7.54 10.18
CA ALA A 8 -21.90 -7.11 8.79
C ALA A 8 -23.16 -6.35 8.31
N ASP A 9 -24.28 -6.45 9.03
CA ASP A 9 -25.56 -5.83 8.67
C ASP A 9 -25.73 -4.42 9.27
N ILE A 10 -24.71 -3.90 9.97
CA ILE A 10 -24.74 -2.54 10.50
C ILE A 10 -24.79 -1.56 9.31
N PRO A 11 -25.81 -0.69 9.23
CA PRO A 11 -25.93 0.24 8.13
C PRO A 11 -24.70 1.14 8.06
N ARG A 12 -24.07 1.20 6.89
CA ARG A 12 -22.87 2.01 6.65
C ARG A 12 -23.05 3.48 7.07
N ALA A 13 -24.29 3.98 6.99
CA ALA A 13 -24.68 5.31 7.45
C ALA A 13 -24.38 5.59 8.93
N VAL A 14 -24.34 4.56 9.80
CA VAL A 14 -23.99 4.70 11.23
C VAL A 14 -22.53 4.37 11.48
N LEU A 15 -21.95 3.43 10.73
CA LEU A 15 -20.57 2.98 10.90
C LEU A 15 -19.57 4.09 10.59
N PHE A 16 -19.75 4.81 9.47
CA PHE A 16 -18.86 5.91 9.09
C PHE A 16 -18.78 7.04 10.15
N PRO A 17 -19.89 7.65 10.62
CA PRO A 17 -19.81 8.72 11.62
C PRO A 17 -19.30 8.23 12.98
N ALA A 18 -19.63 7.00 13.40
CA ALA A 18 -19.11 6.44 14.64
C ALA A 18 -17.59 6.28 14.60
N VAL A 19 -17.05 5.72 13.51
CA VAL A 19 -15.60 5.59 13.31
C VAL A 19 -14.93 6.96 13.23
N LEU A 20 -15.54 7.94 12.56
CA LEU A 20 -14.99 9.29 12.43
C LEU A 20 -14.85 9.97 13.80
N ILE A 21 -15.89 9.93 14.64
CA ILE A 21 -15.84 10.47 16.01
C ILE A 21 -14.75 9.77 16.83
N LEU A 22 -14.67 8.44 16.73
CA LEU A 22 -13.65 7.65 17.42
C LEU A 22 -12.23 8.04 16.97
N CYS A 23 -12.00 8.26 15.68
CA CYS A 23 -10.70 8.69 15.16
C CYS A 23 -10.32 10.08 15.66
N VAL A 24 -11.26 11.03 15.65
CA VAL A 24 -11.02 12.40 16.17
C VAL A 24 -10.64 12.34 17.65
N TYR A 25 -11.40 11.58 18.45
CA TYR A 25 -11.10 11.42 19.88
C TYR A 25 -9.76 10.70 20.10
N GLY A 26 -9.48 9.65 19.31
CA GLY A 26 -8.24 8.88 19.40
C GLY A 26 -7.00 9.72 19.16
N VAL A 27 -7.00 10.55 18.11
CA VAL A 27 -5.88 11.45 17.81
C VAL A 27 -5.74 12.55 18.87
N TYR A 28 -6.86 13.12 19.32
CA TYR A 28 -6.85 14.12 20.39
C TYR A 28 -6.31 13.55 21.71
N ALA A 29 -6.61 12.29 22.03
CA ALA A 29 -6.18 11.66 23.28
C ALA A 29 -4.66 11.43 23.40
N VAL A 30 -3.93 11.33 22.29
CA VAL A 30 -2.48 11.05 22.31
C VAL A 30 -1.68 12.26 22.80
N ASN A 31 -1.92 13.43 22.22
CA ASN A 31 -1.11 14.63 22.48
C ASN A 31 -1.92 15.84 23.01
N ASN A 32 -3.24 15.70 23.21
CA ASN A 32 -4.16 16.79 23.59
C ASN A 32 -4.03 18.03 22.68
N ASN A 33 -3.65 17.82 21.42
CA ASN A 33 -3.30 18.88 20.48
C ASN A 33 -4.32 18.94 19.32
N LEU A 34 -4.90 20.11 19.11
CA LEU A 34 -5.81 20.37 17.99
C LEU A 34 -5.10 20.33 16.63
N PHE A 35 -3.79 20.57 16.59
CA PHE A 35 -3.02 20.47 15.35
C PHE A 35 -3.02 19.03 14.80
N ASP A 36 -2.87 18.03 15.66
CA ASP A 36 -2.86 16.61 15.25
C ASP A 36 -4.22 16.20 14.66
N VAL A 37 -5.32 16.74 15.22
CA VAL A 37 -6.68 16.57 14.66
C VAL A 37 -6.76 17.21 13.27
N GLY A 38 -6.18 18.40 13.09
CA GLY A 38 -6.06 19.05 11.77
C GLY A 38 -5.27 18.21 10.77
N VAL A 39 -4.14 17.63 11.18
CA VAL A 39 -3.31 16.73 10.35
C VAL A 39 -4.08 15.46 9.99
N MET A 40 -4.85 14.89 10.93
CA MET A 40 -5.74 13.75 10.68
C MET A 40 -6.74 14.07 9.57
N PHE A 41 -7.42 15.22 9.64
CA PHE A 41 -8.38 15.62 8.60
C PHE A 41 -7.69 15.86 7.25
N ALA A 42 -6.52 16.49 7.24
CA ALA A 42 -5.73 16.69 6.03
C ALA A 42 -5.32 15.35 5.38
N MET A 43 -4.83 14.39 6.17
CA MET A 43 -4.47 13.06 5.68
C MET A 43 -5.69 12.24 5.25
N GLY A 44 -6.82 12.37 5.95
CA GLY A 44 -8.09 11.78 5.54
C GLY A 44 -8.57 12.32 4.19
N TRP A 45 -8.41 13.63 3.96
CA TRP A 45 -8.69 14.26 2.66
C TRP A 45 -7.76 13.75 1.56
N VAL A 46 -6.46 13.64 1.83
CA VAL A 46 -5.48 13.05 0.89
C VAL A 46 -5.88 11.60 0.55
N GLY A 47 -6.26 10.79 1.54
CA GLY A 47 -6.74 9.43 1.33
C GLY A 47 -8.03 9.38 0.48
N PHE A 48 -8.94 10.33 0.67
CA PHE A 48 -10.12 10.47 -0.18
C PHE A 48 -9.76 10.83 -1.63
N MET A 49 -8.78 11.71 -1.84
CA MET A 49 -8.28 12.00 -3.19
C MET A 49 -7.63 10.76 -3.83
N MET A 50 -6.85 9.98 -3.09
CA MET A 50 -6.28 8.72 -3.58
C MET A 50 -7.37 7.74 -4.03
N ALA A 51 -8.44 7.60 -3.23
CA ALA A 51 -9.59 6.79 -3.60
C ALA A 51 -10.30 7.33 -4.86
N ARG A 52 -10.35 8.67 -5.04
CA ARG A 52 -10.98 9.29 -6.22
C ARG A 52 -10.19 9.09 -7.50
N TYR A 53 -8.86 9.01 -7.42
CA TYR A 53 -7.93 8.81 -8.53
C TYR A 53 -7.58 7.33 -8.78
N ASP A 54 -8.24 6.38 -8.10
CA ASP A 54 -7.95 4.94 -8.19
C ASP A 54 -6.49 4.59 -7.83
N VAL A 55 -5.85 5.43 -7.01
CA VAL A 55 -4.51 5.16 -6.49
C VAL A 55 -4.64 4.14 -5.37
N PRO A 56 -3.94 3.00 -5.44
CA PRO A 56 -4.05 1.98 -4.41
C PRO A 56 -3.49 2.54 -3.08
N ALA A 57 -4.34 2.63 -2.06
CA ALA A 57 -3.94 3.13 -0.75
C ALA A 57 -2.99 2.18 -0.01
N ALA A 58 -3.03 0.87 -0.33
CA ALA A 58 -2.20 -0.14 0.32
C ALA A 58 -0.68 0.09 0.11
N PRO A 59 -0.16 0.28 -1.12
CA PRO A 59 1.24 0.66 -1.35
C PRO A 59 1.67 1.93 -0.63
N PHE A 60 0.79 2.95 -0.57
CA PHE A 60 1.10 4.20 0.14
C PHE A 60 1.31 3.96 1.63
N LEU A 61 0.40 3.20 2.26
CA LEU A 61 0.50 2.85 3.67
C LEU A 61 1.76 2.00 3.96
N ILE A 62 2.08 1.04 3.08
CA ILE A 62 3.31 0.24 3.19
C ILE A 62 4.54 1.14 3.10
N ALA A 63 4.59 2.05 2.13
CA ALA A 63 5.71 2.98 1.97
C ALA A 63 5.86 3.92 3.17
N PHE A 64 4.75 4.42 3.73
CA PHE A 64 4.76 5.30 4.90
C PHE A 64 5.31 4.62 6.15
N ILE A 65 4.94 3.37 6.40
CA ILE A 65 5.48 2.60 7.52
C ILE A 65 6.93 2.19 7.24
N LEU A 66 7.23 1.73 6.04
CA LEU A 66 8.57 1.23 5.70
C LEU A 66 9.62 2.34 5.63
N GLY A 67 9.24 3.57 5.28
CA GLY A 67 10.14 4.72 5.18
C GLY A 67 11.02 4.95 6.42
N PRO A 68 10.45 5.21 7.61
CA PRO A 68 11.24 5.39 8.83
C PRO A 68 12.06 4.15 9.20
N LEU A 69 11.48 2.95 9.04
CA LEU A 69 12.21 1.70 9.24
C LEU A 69 13.46 1.61 8.33
N LEU A 70 13.34 2.01 7.07
CA LEU A 70 14.45 2.01 6.11
C LEU A 70 15.51 3.04 6.51
N GLU A 71 15.11 4.27 6.84
CA GLU A 71 16.02 5.34 7.28
C GLU A 71 16.76 4.95 8.57
N ASP A 72 16.07 4.37 9.55
CA ASP A 72 16.67 3.92 10.80
C ASP A 72 17.69 2.81 10.57
N ASN A 73 17.35 1.80 9.75
CA ASN A 73 18.29 0.73 9.41
C ASN A 73 19.48 1.24 8.58
N PHE A 74 19.25 2.17 7.66
CA PHE A 74 20.29 2.80 6.87
C PHE A 74 21.26 3.62 7.74
N ARG A 75 20.70 4.44 8.65
CA ARG A 75 21.47 5.21 9.63
C ARG A 75 22.25 4.30 10.56
N GLN A 76 21.64 3.24 11.08
CA GLN A 76 22.32 2.25 11.92
C GLN A 76 23.47 1.57 11.18
N ALA A 77 23.28 1.18 9.92
CA ALA A 77 24.34 0.59 9.10
C ALA A 77 25.51 1.57 8.88
N MET A 78 25.24 2.86 8.61
CA MET A 78 26.27 3.88 8.47
C MET A 78 27.02 4.18 9.76
N LEU A 79 26.32 4.21 10.91
CA LEU A 79 26.96 4.38 12.21
C LEU A 79 27.90 3.20 12.52
N MET A 80 27.47 1.98 12.20
CA MET A 80 28.28 0.77 12.41
C MET A 80 29.48 0.69 11.47
N SER A 81 29.43 1.31 10.28
CA SER A 81 30.55 1.35 9.32
C SER A 81 31.49 2.54 9.48
N GLY A 82 31.31 3.37 10.51
CA GLY A 82 32.10 4.58 10.73
C GLY A 82 31.83 5.68 9.70
N GLY A 83 30.64 5.70 9.08
CA GLY A 83 30.24 6.68 8.07
C GLY A 83 30.67 6.33 6.64
N SER A 84 31.25 5.16 6.41
CA SER A 84 31.63 4.72 5.07
C SER A 84 30.44 4.03 4.36
N PRO A 85 29.96 4.54 3.21
CA PRO A 85 28.90 3.89 2.42
C PRO A 85 29.38 2.57 1.78
N ALA A 86 30.67 2.27 1.88
CA ALA A 86 31.28 1.03 1.41
C ALA A 86 30.64 -0.22 2.03
N ILE A 87 30.09 -0.16 3.25
CA ILE A 87 29.42 -1.31 3.90
C ILE A 87 28.25 -1.88 3.06
N LEU A 88 27.62 -1.05 2.23
CA LEU A 88 26.54 -1.44 1.32
C LEU A 88 27.04 -2.22 0.10
N PHE A 89 28.36 -2.31 -0.11
CA PHE A 89 28.98 -3.03 -1.24
C PHE A 89 30.13 -3.94 -0.81
N SER A 90 30.64 -3.82 0.41
CA SER A 90 31.83 -4.54 0.89
C SER A 90 31.54 -5.95 1.38
N SER A 91 30.30 -6.27 1.79
CA SER A 91 29.98 -7.60 2.29
C SER A 91 29.50 -8.56 1.18
N PRO A 92 29.97 -9.82 1.17
CA PRO A 92 29.49 -10.86 0.23
C PRO A 92 27.97 -11.09 0.29
N ILE A 93 27.38 -10.94 1.49
CA ILE A 93 25.92 -11.01 1.69
C ILE A 93 25.19 -9.90 0.90
N THR A 94 25.77 -8.70 0.82
CA THR A 94 25.12 -7.57 0.14
C THR A 94 25.09 -7.78 -1.37
N TRP A 95 26.17 -8.36 -1.93
CA TRP A 95 26.20 -8.79 -3.33
C TRP A 95 25.14 -9.85 -3.65
N PHE A 96 24.91 -10.80 -2.73
CA PHE A 96 23.85 -11.79 -2.88
C PHE A 96 22.46 -11.14 -2.93
N PHE A 97 22.17 -10.21 -2.02
CA PHE A 97 20.91 -9.47 -2.00
C PHE A 97 20.73 -8.60 -3.26
N TRP A 98 21.77 -7.89 -3.69
CA TRP A 98 21.74 -7.10 -4.93
C TRP A 98 21.47 -7.96 -6.17
N ALA A 99 22.12 -9.13 -6.26
CA ALA A 99 21.87 -10.06 -7.35
C ALA A 99 20.42 -10.55 -7.34
N LEU A 100 19.87 -10.92 -6.17
CA LEU A 100 18.49 -11.37 -6.03
C LEU A 100 17.49 -10.26 -6.42
N THR A 101 17.68 -9.04 -5.90
CA THR A 101 16.85 -7.88 -6.28
C THR A 101 16.91 -7.62 -7.78
N GLY A 102 18.10 -7.65 -8.39
CA GLY A 102 18.28 -7.49 -9.82
C GLY A 102 17.54 -8.55 -10.64
N ILE A 103 17.60 -9.81 -10.22
CA ILE A 103 16.88 -10.92 -10.87
C ILE A 103 15.36 -10.71 -10.77
N THR A 104 14.84 -10.37 -9.59
CA THR A 104 13.40 -10.15 -9.39
C THR A 104 12.89 -8.97 -10.23
N VAL A 105 13.61 -7.84 -10.22
CA VAL A 105 13.24 -6.66 -11.02
C VAL A 105 13.31 -6.98 -12.51
N ALA A 106 14.36 -7.67 -12.97
CA ALA A 106 14.47 -8.10 -14.37
C ALA A 106 13.35 -9.07 -14.78
N ALA A 107 12.94 -9.98 -13.90
CA ALA A 107 11.82 -10.88 -14.13
C ALA A 107 10.49 -10.11 -14.26
N ILE A 108 10.22 -9.15 -13.37
CA ILE A 108 9.02 -8.29 -13.41
C ILE A 108 9.00 -7.45 -14.69
N ILE A 109 10.12 -6.82 -15.06
CA ILE A 109 10.22 -6.00 -16.29
C ILE A 109 10.02 -6.88 -17.52
N ARG A 110 10.65 -8.05 -17.61
CA ARG A 110 10.47 -8.99 -18.72
C ARG A 110 9.04 -9.51 -18.80
N ALA A 111 8.39 -9.77 -17.67
CA ALA A 111 6.99 -10.18 -17.63
C ALA A 111 6.06 -9.05 -18.08
N GLY A 112 6.30 -7.81 -17.64
CA GLY A 112 5.53 -6.63 -18.05
C GLY A 112 5.69 -6.29 -19.54
N LEU A 113 6.91 -6.38 -20.07
CA LEU A 113 7.18 -6.18 -21.51
C LEU A 113 6.63 -7.32 -22.37
N ARG A 114 6.58 -8.56 -21.87
CA ARG A 114 5.94 -9.70 -22.55
C ARG A 114 4.42 -9.60 -22.50
N ALA A 115 3.84 -9.11 -21.41
CA ALA A 115 2.41 -8.83 -21.29
C ALA A 115 1.98 -7.72 -22.28
N ALA A 116 2.80 -6.68 -22.46
CA ALA A 116 2.57 -5.63 -23.46
C ALA A 116 2.80 -6.08 -24.92
N ARG A 117 3.47 -7.21 -25.16
CA ARG A 117 3.70 -7.80 -26.50
C ARG A 117 2.72 -8.92 -26.86
N GLY A 118 1.74 -9.19 -26.01
CA GLY A 118 0.86 -10.37 -26.10
C GLY A 118 -0.60 -10.08 -26.47
N GLU A 119 -0.88 -9.18 -27.41
CA GLU A 119 -2.19 -9.13 -28.07
C GLU A 119 -2.13 -9.82 -29.44
N THR A 120 -2.42 -11.12 -29.46
CA THR A 120 -3.15 -11.78 -30.57
C THR A 120 -3.48 -13.21 -30.14
N LEU A 121 -4.59 -13.37 -29.43
CA LEU A 121 -5.42 -14.57 -29.54
C LEU A 121 -6.68 -14.14 -30.31
N PRO A 122 -6.68 -14.16 -31.66
CA PRO A 122 -7.89 -13.98 -32.44
C PRO A 122 -8.75 -15.24 -32.32
N GLY A 123 -9.97 -15.10 -31.80
CA GLY A 123 -11.03 -16.10 -31.96
C GLY A 123 -11.20 -17.08 -30.80
N LEU A 124 -12.07 -16.74 -29.86
CA LEU A 124 -13.19 -17.60 -29.45
C LEU A 124 -14.34 -16.68 -29.00
N PRO A 125 -15.58 -17.07 -29.30
CA PRO A 125 -16.69 -16.21 -29.68
C PRO A 125 -17.23 -15.37 -28.53
N ALA A 126 -17.82 -14.24 -28.94
CA ALA A 126 -18.77 -13.48 -28.15
C ALA A 126 -19.70 -14.46 -27.42
N LYS A 127 -19.61 -14.49 -26.09
CA LYS A 127 -20.64 -15.11 -25.28
C LYS A 127 -21.94 -14.42 -25.68
N PRO A 128 -22.93 -15.14 -26.21
CA PRO A 128 -24.18 -14.51 -26.59
C PRO A 128 -24.73 -13.83 -25.34
N VAL A 129 -25.00 -12.55 -25.52
CA VAL A 129 -25.83 -11.72 -24.65
C VAL A 129 -27.16 -12.45 -24.55
N GLN A 130 -27.30 -13.28 -23.52
CA GLN A 130 -28.61 -13.75 -23.06
C GLN A 130 -29.28 -12.52 -22.47
N THR A 131 -30.02 -11.82 -23.32
CA THR A 131 -31.07 -10.88 -22.94
C THR A 131 -32.36 -11.40 -23.53
N SER A 132 -33.41 -11.22 -22.73
CA SER A 132 -34.84 -11.43 -22.98
C SER A 132 -35.38 -12.85 -22.99
N GLU A 133 -36.58 -12.91 -22.39
CA GLU A 133 -37.57 -14.00 -22.31
C GLU A 133 -37.28 -14.95 -21.12
N ASP A 134 -38.05 -14.99 -20.02
CA ASP A 134 -39.41 -14.50 -19.67
C ASP A 134 -39.58 -14.46 -18.14
#